data_AF-A0A8H5NME0-F1
#
_entry.id   AF-A0A8H5NME0-F1
#
_cell.length_a   1.000
_cell.length_b   1.000
_cell.length_c   1.000
_cell.angle_alpha   90.00
_cell.angle_beta   90.00
_cell.angle_gamma   90.00
#
_symmetry.space_group_name_H-M   'P 1'
#
loop_
_entity.id
_entity.type
_entity.pdbx_description
1 polymer ?
#
loop_
_entity_poly.entity_id
_entity_poly.type
_entity_poly.pdbx_seq_one_letter_code
_entity_poly.pdbx_strand_id
1 'polypeptide(L)'
;MLLKILVSITAAVAVTASAIDKPVGASGCKWEGTAPYCAGECEPGWSERGRSQCGDGSCCWTGSKALCCEDEDVVQDLVKEQDKIGVDSCYWSGTAPYCAGECESGDREVGRSQCGDGACCWTGSKAYCCSGDDDANRDL
;
A
#
# COMPACT_ATOMS: atom_id res chain seq x y z
N MET A 1 8.76 60.13 -25.36
CA MET A 1 9.73 59.03 -25.53
C MET A 1 9.34 57.92 -24.56
N LEU A 2 8.50 56.99 -25.01
CA LEU A 2 8.89 55.66 -25.52
C LEU A 2 9.27 54.67 -24.40
N LEU A 3 8.21 53.98 -23.92
CA LEU A 3 8.08 52.52 -23.82
C LEU A 3 9.30 51.70 -23.36
N LYS A 4 9.13 50.97 -22.26
CA LYS A 4 9.47 49.53 -22.17
C LYS A 4 8.72 48.90 -21.00
N ILE A 5 7.61 48.27 -21.36
CA ILE A 5 6.89 47.29 -20.56
C ILE A 5 7.85 46.13 -20.29
N LEU A 6 8.08 45.78 -19.03
CA LEU A 6 8.65 44.48 -18.66
C LEU A 6 7.71 43.83 -17.64
N VAL A 7 6.69 43.16 -18.18
CA VAL A 7 5.90 42.16 -17.47
C VAL A 7 6.87 41.05 -17.07
N SER A 8 7.29 41.05 -15.81
CA SER A 8 8.05 39.93 -15.26
C SER A 8 7.05 38.91 -14.76
N ILE A 9 6.73 37.98 -15.66
CA ILE A 9 5.88 36.81 -15.45
C ILE A 9 6.50 36.03 -14.29
N THR A 10 5.95 36.16 -13.07
CA THR A 10 6.25 35.21 -12.01
C THR A 10 5.62 33.89 -12.42
N ALA A 11 6.49 33.03 -12.96
CA ALA A 11 6.16 31.70 -13.43
C ALA A 11 5.28 30.99 -12.42
N ALA A 12 4.09 30.57 -12.86
CA ALA A 12 3.33 29.56 -12.16
C ALA A 12 4.24 28.33 -12.02
N VAL A 13 4.61 28.00 -10.80
CA VAL A 13 5.24 26.72 -10.50
C VAL A 13 4.17 25.67 -10.75
N ALA A 14 4.18 25.12 -11.97
CA ALA A 14 3.45 23.91 -12.26
C ALA A 14 4.11 22.81 -11.43
N VAL A 15 3.50 22.48 -10.30
CA VAL A 15 3.73 21.20 -9.65
C VAL A 15 3.30 20.18 -10.68
N THR A 16 4.25 19.62 -11.42
CA THR A 16 4.00 18.42 -12.17
C THR A 16 3.79 17.35 -11.11
N ALA A 17 2.52 17.13 -10.76
CA ALA A 17 2.12 15.89 -10.14
C ALA A 17 2.67 14.81 -11.07
N SER A 18 3.75 14.17 -10.64
CA SER A 18 4.15 12.90 -11.20
C SER A 18 3.00 11.98 -10.79
N ALA A 19 1.98 11.91 -11.64
CA ALA A 19 1.01 10.84 -11.55
C ALA A 19 1.86 9.58 -11.69
N ILE A 20 2.13 8.93 -10.55
CA ILE A 20 2.49 7.53 -10.56
C ILE A 20 1.19 6.83 -10.89
N ASP A 21 0.76 6.97 -12.15
CA ASP A 21 -0.26 6.13 -12.74
C ASP A 21 0.42 4.78 -12.94
N LYS A 22 0.60 4.06 -11.84
CA LYS A 22 0.54 2.61 -11.92
C LYS A 22 -0.90 2.34 -12.37
N PRO A 23 -1.13 1.82 -13.59
CA PRO A 23 -2.46 1.40 -13.94
C PRO A 23 -2.91 0.39 -12.89
N VAL A 24 -3.88 0.79 -12.06
CA VAL A 24 -4.61 -0.12 -11.19
C VAL A 24 -5.46 -0.97 -12.12
N GLY A 25 -4.85 -2.08 -12.52
CA GLY A 25 -5.39 -3.05 -13.47
C GLY A 25 -4.27 -3.99 -13.91
N ALA A 26 -4.01 -5.02 -13.11
CA ALA A 26 -2.99 -6.05 -13.26
C ALA A 26 -1.56 -5.63 -12.88
N SER A 27 -1.24 -5.61 -11.58
CA SER A 27 0.12 -5.92 -11.17
C SER A 27 0.40 -7.38 -11.53
N GLY A 28 0.98 -7.59 -12.71
CA GLY A 28 1.50 -8.91 -13.11
C GLY A 28 0.83 -9.57 -14.30
N CYS A 29 0.03 -8.91 -15.15
CA CYS A 29 -0.50 -9.56 -16.37
C CYS A 29 -0.02 -8.91 -17.68
N LYS A 30 0.28 -9.72 -18.70
CA LYS A 30 0.67 -9.30 -20.05
C LYS A 30 0.06 -10.21 -21.12
N TRP A 31 -0.21 -9.67 -22.31
CA TRP A 31 -0.64 -10.45 -23.47
C TRP A 31 0.57 -10.97 -24.26
N GLU A 32 0.66 -12.28 -24.43
CA GLU A 32 1.72 -12.94 -25.19
C GLU A 32 1.26 -13.38 -26.58
N GLY A 33 2.15 -13.22 -27.57
CA GLY A 33 1.94 -13.53 -28.98
C GLY A 33 1.82 -12.31 -29.89
N THR A 34 2.53 -12.30 -31.02
CA THR A 34 2.64 -11.14 -31.92
C THR A 34 1.84 -11.32 -33.21
N ALA A 35 1.04 -10.32 -33.58
CA ALA A 35 0.33 -10.30 -34.86
C ALA A 35 1.32 -10.07 -36.02
N PRO A 36 1.08 -10.57 -37.25
CA PRO A 36 -0.21 -11.01 -37.76
C PRO A 36 -0.57 -12.50 -37.64
N TYR A 37 0.18 -13.45 -37.09
CA TYR A 37 -0.33 -14.82 -36.89
C TYR A 37 0.25 -15.40 -35.60
N CYS A 38 -0.55 -15.59 -34.55
CA CYS A 38 -0.03 -15.74 -33.18
C CYS A 38 -0.35 -17.10 -32.56
N ALA A 39 0.59 -17.69 -31.81
CA ALA A 39 0.36 -18.82 -30.90
C ALA A 39 0.91 -18.42 -29.52
N GLY A 40 0.17 -17.57 -28.81
CA GLY A 40 0.60 -17.07 -27.50
C GLY A 40 0.65 -18.19 -26.48
N GLU A 41 1.75 -18.23 -25.73
CA GLU A 41 2.02 -19.15 -24.63
C GLU A 41 2.62 -18.36 -23.47
N CYS A 42 2.31 -18.77 -22.25
CA CYS A 42 2.88 -18.15 -21.06
C CYS A 42 4.26 -18.72 -20.75
N GLU A 43 5.16 -17.84 -20.32
CA GLU A 43 6.48 -18.23 -19.83
C GLU A 43 6.34 -19.02 -18.51
N PRO A 44 7.30 -19.89 -18.15
CA PRO A 44 7.29 -20.58 -16.87
C PRO A 44 7.15 -19.60 -15.68
N GLY A 45 6.27 -19.91 -14.73
CA GLY A 45 5.94 -19.03 -13.61
C GLY A 45 4.83 -18.01 -13.89
N TRP A 46 4.22 -18.09 -15.08
CA TRP A 46 3.04 -17.32 -15.44
C TRP A 46 1.90 -18.28 -15.81
N SER A 47 0.71 -18.00 -15.30
CA SER A 47 -0.50 -18.74 -15.64
C SER A 47 -1.31 -18.03 -16.71
N GLU A 48 -1.82 -18.81 -17.66
CA GLU A 48 -2.78 -18.33 -18.63
C GLU A 48 -4.14 -18.08 -17.96
N ARG A 49 -4.60 -16.83 -17.98
CA ARG A 49 -5.90 -16.42 -17.46
C ARG A 49 -6.94 -16.17 -18.55
N GLY A 50 -6.53 -16.14 -19.82
CA GLY A 50 -7.47 -15.98 -20.92
C GLY A 50 -6.78 -15.99 -22.28
N ARG A 51 -7.60 -15.96 -23.34
CA ARG A 51 -7.16 -15.86 -24.73
C ARG A 51 -7.99 -14.86 -25.50
N SER A 52 -7.35 -14.18 -26.46
CA SER A 52 -8.01 -13.23 -27.34
C SER A 52 -7.34 -13.21 -28.72
N GLN A 53 -8.12 -12.97 -29.76
CA GLN A 53 -7.59 -12.78 -31.11
C GLN A 53 -6.71 -11.54 -31.22
N CYS A 54 -6.96 -10.53 -30.41
CA CYS A 54 -6.28 -9.23 -30.49
C CYS A 54 -5.53 -8.87 -29.21
N GLY A 55 -5.94 -9.44 -28.06
CA GLY A 55 -5.43 -9.04 -26.76
C GLY A 55 -5.66 -7.55 -26.52
N ASP A 56 -4.58 -6.83 -26.27
CA ASP A 56 -4.49 -5.38 -26.09
C ASP A 56 -4.07 -4.62 -27.36
N GLY A 57 -3.85 -5.31 -28.48
CA GLY A 57 -3.25 -4.73 -29.68
C GLY A 57 -3.80 -5.30 -30.98
N SER A 58 -2.94 -5.39 -31.99
CA SER A 58 -3.34 -5.86 -33.32
C SER A 58 -3.75 -7.34 -33.33
N CYS A 59 -4.77 -7.64 -34.15
CA CYS A 59 -5.37 -8.96 -34.23
C CYS A 59 -4.53 -9.95 -35.03
N CYS A 60 -4.54 -11.20 -34.57
CA CYS A 60 -3.98 -12.33 -35.29
C CYS A 60 -4.88 -12.69 -36.49
N TRP A 61 -4.29 -12.92 -37.65
CA TRP A 61 -4.92 -13.50 -38.84
C TRP A 61 -5.17 -15.01 -38.64
N THR A 62 -4.38 -15.71 -37.81
CA THR A 62 -4.64 -17.07 -37.27
C THR A 62 -4.11 -17.20 -35.85
N GLY A 63 -4.71 -18.11 -35.07
CA GLY A 63 -4.30 -18.44 -33.70
C GLY A 63 -4.80 -17.41 -32.68
N SER A 64 -4.17 -17.25 -31.52
CA SER A 64 -4.62 -16.29 -30.48
C SER A 64 -3.48 -15.85 -29.57
N LYS A 65 -3.64 -14.69 -28.93
CA LYS A 65 -2.79 -14.23 -27.83
C LYS A 65 -3.24 -14.84 -26.51
N ALA A 66 -2.31 -15.13 -25.62
CA ALA A 66 -2.57 -15.60 -24.27
C ALA A 66 -2.42 -14.44 -23.27
N LEU A 67 -3.38 -14.25 -22.38
CA LEU A 67 -3.22 -13.34 -21.24
C LEU A 67 -2.51 -14.13 -20.15
N CYS A 68 -1.26 -13.80 -19.92
CA CYS A 68 -0.40 -14.44 -18.95
C CYS A 68 -0.31 -13.54 -17.73
N CYS A 69 -0.58 -14.10 -16.56
CA CYS A 69 -0.43 -13.41 -15.29
C CYS A 69 0.61 -14.12 -14.44
N GLU A 70 1.44 -13.37 -13.73
CA GLU A 70 2.25 -13.89 -12.64
C GLU A 70 1.32 -14.60 -11.67
N ASP A 71 1.74 -15.76 -11.20
CA ASP A 71 1.02 -16.47 -10.17
C ASP A 71 1.12 -15.66 -8.88
N GLU A 72 0.12 -14.82 -8.60
CA GLU A 72 0.02 -14.05 -7.36
C GLU A 72 -0.06 -14.95 -6.10
N ASP A 73 -0.09 -16.27 -6.26
CA ASP A 73 0.01 -17.25 -5.18
C ASP A 73 1.37 -17.16 -4.44
N VAL A 74 2.43 -16.64 -5.06
CA VAL A 74 3.70 -16.39 -4.36
C VAL A 74 3.64 -15.13 -3.48
N VAL A 75 2.84 -14.13 -3.88
CA VAL A 75 2.71 -12.87 -3.13
C VAL A 75 1.69 -13.02 -1.99
N GLN A 76 0.65 -13.82 -2.21
CA GLN A 76 -0.32 -14.15 -1.17
C GLN A 76 0.30 -14.97 -0.03
N ASP A 77 1.25 -15.87 -0.31
CA ASP A 77 1.92 -16.63 0.76
C ASP A 77 3.02 -15.81 1.47
N LEU A 78 3.58 -14.79 0.83
CA LEU A 78 4.46 -13.81 1.50
C LEU A 78 3.68 -12.76 2.33
N VAL A 79 2.44 -12.46 1.98
CA VAL A 79 1.59 -11.49 2.72
C VAL A 79 0.73 -12.17 3.79
N LYS A 80 0.41 -13.47 3.67
CA LYS A 80 -0.28 -14.24 4.74
C LYS A 80 0.56 -14.47 5.99
N GLU A 81 1.88 -14.29 5.91
CA GLU A 81 2.77 -14.30 7.10
C GLU A 81 2.92 -12.90 7.74
N GLN A 82 2.11 -11.93 7.31
CA GLN A 82 2.00 -10.62 7.97
C GLN A 82 0.69 -10.46 8.75
N ASP A 83 0.07 -11.58 9.15
CA ASP A 83 -1.01 -11.65 10.14
C ASP A 83 -0.62 -12.51 11.38
N LYS A 84 0.66 -12.93 11.46
CA LYS A 84 1.23 -13.69 12.60
C LYS A 84 2.52 -13.13 13.15
N ILE A 85 2.91 -11.92 12.75
CA ILE A 85 3.77 -11.14 13.62
C ILE A 85 2.83 -10.64 14.71
N GLY A 86 2.93 -11.24 15.91
CA GLY A 86 2.43 -10.66 17.14
C GLY A 86 3.14 -9.35 17.42
N VAL A 87 2.93 -8.37 16.55
CA VAL A 87 3.23 -6.98 16.82
C VAL A 87 2.16 -6.60 17.83
N ASP A 88 2.55 -6.63 19.09
CA ASP A 88 1.83 -5.94 20.16
C ASP A 88 1.32 -4.61 19.57
N SER A 89 0.01 -4.48 19.36
CA SER A 89 -0.53 -3.29 18.74
C SER A 89 -0.59 -2.24 19.81
N CYS A 90 0.36 -1.30 19.77
CA CYS A 90 0.53 -0.31 20.82
C CYS A 90 0.02 1.08 20.39
N TYR A 91 -0.65 1.79 21.29
CA TYR A 91 -1.17 3.14 21.08
C TYR A 91 -1.11 4.00 22.34
N TRP A 92 -1.09 5.32 22.16
CA TRP A 92 -1.22 6.29 23.26
C TRP A 92 -2.69 6.66 23.48
N SER A 93 -3.21 6.34 24.66
CA SER A 93 -4.55 6.73 25.12
C SER A 93 -4.53 8.06 25.87
N GLY A 94 -5.51 8.92 25.57
CA GLY A 94 -5.75 10.21 26.21
C GLY A 94 -5.43 11.42 25.32
N THR A 95 -6.33 12.41 25.28
CA THR A 95 -6.25 13.57 24.37
C THR A 95 -5.89 14.86 25.12
N ALA A 96 -4.93 15.61 24.58
CA ALA A 96 -4.54 16.92 25.12
C ALA A 96 -5.64 17.97 24.84
N PRO A 97 -5.80 19.02 25.66
CA PRO A 97 -4.85 19.52 26.66
C PRO A 97 -5.01 19.05 28.10
N TYR A 98 -5.88 18.15 28.54
CA TYR A 98 -5.89 17.70 29.95
C TYR A 98 -6.33 16.23 30.02
N CYS A 99 -5.39 15.28 30.04
CA CYS A 99 -5.65 13.88 29.71
C CYS A 99 -5.60 12.96 30.94
N ALA A 100 -6.49 11.97 31.05
CA ALA A 100 -6.39 10.86 32.00
C ALA A 100 -6.47 9.54 31.22
N GLY A 101 -5.40 9.22 30.50
CA GLY A 101 -5.34 8.05 29.64
C GLY A 101 -5.49 6.74 30.42
N GLU A 102 -6.28 5.84 29.83
CA GLU A 102 -6.59 4.49 30.32
C GLU A 102 -6.60 3.53 29.13
N CYS A 103 -6.17 2.30 29.36
CA CYS A 103 -6.17 1.26 28.34
C CYS A 103 -7.54 0.61 28.22
N GLU A 104 -7.89 0.18 27.02
CA GLU A 104 -9.12 -0.57 26.76
C GLU A 104 -9.03 -1.99 27.36
N SER A 105 -10.18 -2.67 27.46
CA SER A 105 -10.22 -4.02 28.03
C SER A 105 -9.49 -5.00 27.11
N GLY A 106 -8.50 -5.72 27.67
CA GLY A 106 -7.63 -6.63 26.93
C GLY A 106 -6.27 -6.02 26.57
N ASP A 107 -6.09 -4.72 26.78
CA ASP A 107 -4.79 -4.06 26.65
C ASP A 107 -4.12 -3.92 28.01
N ARG A 108 -2.78 -3.99 28.00
CA ARG A 108 -1.97 -3.67 29.18
C ARG A 108 -1.32 -2.30 29.04
N GLU A 109 -1.29 -1.54 30.13
CA GLU A 109 -0.49 -0.33 30.20
C GLU A 109 1.00 -0.70 30.33
N VAL A 110 1.80 -0.31 29.36
CA VAL A 110 3.25 -0.55 29.34
C VAL A 110 4.07 0.71 29.59
N GLY A 111 3.41 1.87 29.63
CA GLY A 111 4.06 3.14 29.89
C GLY A 111 3.07 4.28 30.08
N ARG A 112 3.58 5.42 30.55
CA ARG A 112 2.79 6.63 30.80
C ARG A 112 3.64 7.86 30.54
N SER A 113 3.07 8.89 29.92
CA SER A 113 3.79 10.10 29.55
C SER A 113 2.89 11.33 29.59
N GLN A 114 3.46 12.50 29.87
CA GLN A 114 2.73 13.76 29.80
C GLN A 114 2.31 14.13 28.37
N CYS A 115 3.04 13.66 27.36
CA CYS A 115 2.81 14.05 25.97
C CYS A 115 2.57 12.85 25.04
N GLY A 116 3.06 11.67 25.43
CA GLY A 116 3.05 10.49 24.56
C GLY A 116 3.76 10.79 23.24
N ASP A 117 3.07 10.56 22.14
CA ASP A 117 3.49 10.82 20.76
C ASP A 117 3.00 12.18 20.20
N GLY A 118 2.34 13.00 21.02
CA GLY A 118 1.67 14.21 20.56
C GLY A 118 1.71 15.36 21.55
N ALA A 119 0.66 16.19 21.53
CA ALA A 119 0.56 17.35 22.40
C ALA A 119 0.49 16.96 23.89
N CYS A 120 1.08 17.79 24.74
CA CYS A 120 1.17 17.55 26.17
C CYS A 120 -0.13 17.87 26.92
N CYS A 121 -0.42 17.04 27.93
CA CYS A 121 -1.46 17.31 28.90
C CYS A 121 -1.00 18.45 29.84
N TRP A 122 -1.86 19.43 30.06
CA TRP A 122 -1.72 20.48 31.07
C TRP A 122 -1.96 19.89 32.48
N THR A 123 -2.72 18.78 32.63
CA THR A 123 -2.94 17.94 33.83
C THR A 123 -3.21 16.49 33.41
N GLY A 124 -2.88 15.56 34.31
CA GLY A 124 -3.00 14.12 34.11
C GLY A 124 -1.86 13.56 33.24
N SER A 125 -2.09 12.49 32.48
CA SER A 125 -1.09 11.85 31.60
C SER A 125 -1.76 10.95 30.55
N LYS A 126 -1.05 10.63 29.47
CA LYS A 126 -1.43 9.61 28.49
C LYS A 126 -0.90 8.24 28.92
N ALA A 127 -1.67 7.19 28.67
CA ALA A 127 -1.25 5.80 28.87
C ALA A 127 -0.77 5.19 27.54
N TYR A 128 0.32 4.44 27.56
CA TYR A 128 0.78 3.66 26.41
C TYR A 128 0.28 2.23 26.58
N CYS A 129 -0.64 1.84 25.73
CA CYS A 129 -1.42 0.63 25.82
C CYS A 129 -1.01 -0.30 24.70
N CYS A 130 -0.77 -1.57 25.00
CA CYS A 130 -0.43 -2.57 24.00
C CYS A 130 -1.37 -3.77 24.15
N SER A 131 -1.89 -4.24 23.02
CA SER A 131 -2.50 -5.56 22.96
C SER A 131 -1.38 -6.61 23.01
N GLY A 132 -1.55 -7.65 23.82
CA GLY A 132 -0.59 -8.75 23.90
C GLY A 132 -1.15 -9.83 24.82
N ASP A 133 -1.13 -11.07 24.34
CA ASP A 133 -1.70 -12.22 25.05
C ASP A 133 -0.89 -12.50 26.33
N ASP A 134 -1.52 -12.38 27.50
CA ASP A 134 -0.98 -12.82 28.79
C ASP A 134 -0.75 -14.36 28.87
N ASP A 135 -0.92 -15.08 27.76
CA ASP A 135 -0.82 -16.54 27.67
C ASP A 135 0.50 -17.06 27.08
N ALA A 136 1.41 -16.20 26.61
CA ALA A 136 2.64 -16.67 25.95
C ALA A 136 3.78 -17.14 26.88
N ASN A 137 3.60 -17.16 28.20
CA ASN A 137 4.62 -17.73 29.11
C ASN A 137 4.07 -18.17 30.48
N ARG A 138 3.11 -19.10 30.50
CA ARG A 138 2.74 -19.82 31.74
C ARG A 138 3.07 -21.32 31.73
N ASP A 139 3.64 -21.85 30.66
CA ASP A 139 3.99 -23.28 30.53
C ASP A 139 5.32 -23.52 29.78
N LEU A 140 6.44 -22.98 30.27
CA LEU A 140 7.79 -23.53 30.00
C LEU A 140 8.63 -23.61 31.28
#